data_AF-A0A1E1ME24-F1
#
_entry.id   AF-A0A1E1ME24-F1
#
_cell.length_a   1.000
_cell.length_b   1.000
_cell.length_c   1.000
_cell.angle_alpha   90.00
_cell.angle_beta   90.00
_cell.angle_gamma   90.00
#
_symmetry.space_group_name_H-M   'P 1'
#
loop_
_entity.id
_entity.type
_entity.pdbx_description
1 polymer ?
#
loop_
_entity_poly.entity_id
_entity_poly.type
_entity_poly.pdbx_seq_one_letter_code
_entity_poly.pdbx_strand_id
1 'polypeptide(L)'
;MAYKYKIHHLPNSGPDAALLPFLAGKFASLRLSALMVSSAAFSSTFAIGSVFTSSQWISRLQRPQLHIFVVVAYFPSTLPTQQTIDAGDWIGSSTLLGPFTCSNLEIRESGATGWRT
;
A
#
# COMPACT_ATOMS: atom_id res chain seq x y z
N MET A 1 -20.36 14.12 -12.74
CA MET A 1 -19.33 15.00 -12.13
C MET A 1 -17.97 14.58 -12.68
N ALA A 2 -17.19 15.50 -13.23
CA ALA A 2 -15.88 15.17 -13.81
C ALA A 2 -14.79 15.31 -12.74
N TYR A 3 -14.05 14.24 -12.44
CA TYR A 3 -12.91 14.27 -11.53
C TYR A 3 -11.60 14.35 -12.30
N LYS A 4 -10.58 14.94 -11.68
CA LYS A 4 -9.19 14.88 -12.16
C LYS A 4 -8.46 13.80 -11.37
N TYR A 5 -7.81 12.87 -12.05
CA TYR A 5 -7.09 11.76 -11.41
C TYR A 5 -5.59 11.94 -11.56
N LYS A 6 -4.84 11.68 -10.48
CA LYS A 6 -3.37 11.69 -10.50
C LYS A 6 -2.84 10.54 -9.68
N ILE A 7 -1.75 9.94 -10.15
CA ILE A 7 -1.04 8.90 -9.41
C ILE A 7 0.07 9.56 -8.60
N HIS A 8 0.14 9.21 -7.32
CA HIS A 8 1.19 9.62 -6.41
C HIS A 8 1.96 8.39 -5.92
N HIS A 9 3.28 8.51 -5.87
CA HIS A 9 4.13 7.56 -5.16
C HIS A 9 4.17 7.95 -3.69
N LEU A 10 3.91 7.01 -2.79
CA LEU A 10 3.99 7.25 -1.35
C LEU A 10 5.46 7.36 -0.94
N PRO A 11 5.84 8.45 -0.25
CA PRO A 11 7.19 8.57 0.28
C PRO A 11 7.39 7.52 1.39
N ASN A 12 8.42 6.69 1.24
CA ASN A 12 8.82 5.72 2.27
C ASN A 12 9.87 6.30 3.24
N SER A 13 10.47 7.44 2.89
CA SER A 13 11.50 8.16 3.65
C SER A 13 11.61 9.61 3.15
N GLY A 14 12.01 10.57 4.01
CA GLY A 14 12.22 11.99 3.63
C GLY A 14 11.41 13.03 4.42
N PRO A 15 11.37 14.29 3.96
CA PRO A 15 10.72 15.42 4.65
C PRO A 15 9.21 15.27 4.82
N ASP A 16 8.58 14.38 4.04
CA ASP A 16 7.16 14.04 4.13
C ASP A 16 6.84 13.06 5.28
N ALA A 17 7.84 12.67 6.08
CA ALA A 17 7.66 11.80 7.25
C ALA A 17 6.66 12.35 8.27
N ALA A 18 6.49 13.68 8.34
CA ALA A 18 5.48 14.31 9.19
C ALA A 18 4.04 13.95 8.79
N LEU A 19 3.78 13.73 7.49
CA LEU A 19 2.46 13.35 6.97
C LEU A 19 2.21 11.84 7.06
N LEU A 20 3.24 11.04 7.34
CA LEU A 20 3.17 9.58 7.29
C LEU A 20 2.04 8.97 8.15
N PRO A 21 1.76 9.43 9.38
CA PRO A 21 0.63 8.90 10.15
C PRO A 21 -0.73 9.18 9.48
N PHE A 22 -0.88 10.36 8.87
CA PHE A 22 -2.08 10.73 8.14
C PHE A 22 -2.26 9.88 6.88
N LEU A 23 -1.18 9.70 6.10
CA LEU A 23 -1.19 8.86 4.90
C LEU A 23 -1.43 7.37 5.24
N ALA A 24 -0.88 6.89 6.36
CA ALA A 24 -1.16 5.56 6.88
C ALA A 24 -2.65 5.35 7.19
N GLY A 25 -3.30 6.36 7.78
CA GLY A 25 -4.75 6.33 8.01
C GLY A 25 -5.55 6.25 6.71
N LYS A 26 -5.22 7.07 5.70
CA LYS A 26 -5.89 7.01 4.38
C LYS A 26 -5.68 5.66 3.70
N PHE A 27 -4.45 5.13 3.74
CA PHE A 27 -4.13 3.82 3.18
C PHE A 27 -4.90 2.70 3.87
N ALA A 28 -4.95 2.71 5.21
CA ALA A 28 -5.69 1.73 5.99
C ALA A 28 -7.18 1.75 5.63
N SER A 29 -7.79 2.94 5.62
CA SER A 29 -9.20 3.12 5.25
C SER A 29 -9.51 2.58 3.85
N LEU A 30 -8.70 2.95 2.85
CA LEU A 30 -8.86 2.47 1.47
C LEU A 30 -8.76 0.94 1.40
N ARG A 31 -7.74 0.37 2.05
CA ARG A 31 -7.50 -1.08 2.02
C ARG A 31 -8.60 -1.86 2.73
N LEU A 32 -9.07 -1.37 3.88
CA LEU A 32 -10.17 -1.99 4.62
C LEU A 32 -11.47 -1.94 3.83
N SER A 33 -11.76 -0.80 3.17
CA SER A 33 -12.90 -0.68 2.26
C SER A 33 -12.83 -1.71 1.12
N ALA A 34 -11.67 -1.83 0.47
CA ALA A 34 -11.47 -2.81 -0.61
C ALA A 34 -11.65 -4.27 -0.13
N LEU A 35 -11.18 -4.59 1.08
CA LEU A 35 -11.35 -5.91 1.70
C LEU A 35 -12.82 -6.24 2.02
N MET A 36 -13.65 -5.24 2.33
CA MET A 36 -15.09 -5.44 2.52
C MET A 36 -15.81 -5.70 1.20
N VAL A 37 -15.40 -5.02 0.13
CA VAL A 37 -16.06 -5.14 -1.19
C VAL A 37 -15.66 -6.42 -1.92
N SER A 38 -14.37 -6.81 -1.86
CA SER A 38 -13.86 -7.95 -2.63
C SER A 38 -12.77 -8.69 -1.87
N SER A 39 -13.13 -9.36 -0.78
CA SER A 39 -12.18 -10.13 0.03
C SER A 39 -11.41 -11.19 -0.78
N ALA A 40 -12.06 -11.82 -1.77
CA ALA A 40 -11.46 -12.84 -2.63
C ALA A 40 -10.32 -12.32 -3.54
N ALA A 41 -10.28 -11.00 -3.81
CA ALA A 41 -9.22 -10.38 -4.60
C ALA A 41 -7.93 -10.15 -3.79
N PHE A 42 -7.94 -10.43 -2.48
CA PHE A 42 -6.82 -10.21 -1.58
C PHE A 42 -6.44 -11.49 -0.84
N SER A 43 -5.14 -11.66 -0.59
CA SER A 43 -4.60 -12.71 0.28
C SER A 43 -4.77 -12.42 1.78
N SER A 44 -5.78 -11.63 2.16
CA SER A 44 -6.02 -11.13 3.52
C SER A 44 -7.52 -10.89 3.70
N THR A 45 -7.98 -10.80 4.93
CA THR A 45 -9.38 -10.49 5.25
C THR A 45 -9.51 -9.14 5.96
N PHE A 46 -10.71 -8.58 5.95
CA PHE A 46 -11.04 -7.39 6.74
C PHE A 46 -10.77 -7.61 8.23
N ALA A 47 -11.19 -8.76 8.78
CA ALA A 47 -11.00 -9.09 10.19
C ALA A 47 -9.51 -9.08 10.62
N ILE A 48 -8.60 -9.52 9.74
CA ILE A 48 -7.16 -9.44 9.98
C ILE A 48 -6.66 -7.99 9.83
N GLY A 49 -7.16 -7.25 8.85
CA GLY A 49 -6.74 -5.88 8.59
C GLY A 49 -7.17 -4.88 9.67
N SER A 50 -8.39 -5.04 10.20
CA SER A 50 -9.03 -4.08 11.09
C SER A 50 -8.42 -4.04 12.49
N VAL A 51 -7.71 -5.11 12.88
CA VAL A 51 -7.01 -5.18 14.17
C VAL A 51 -5.62 -4.52 14.12
N PHE A 52 -5.14 -4.11 12.94
CA PHE A 52 -3.83 -3.49 12.86
C PHE A 52 -3.81 -2.11 13.50
N THR A 53 -2.80 -1.88 14.34
CA THR A 53 -2.58 -0.59 15.00
C THR A 53 -2.05 0.45 14.00
N SER A 54 -2.18 1.74 14.34
CA SER A 54 -1.61 2.83 13.54
C SER A 54 -0.10 2.64 13.33
N SER A 55 0.63 2.19 14.36
CA SER A 55 2.07 1.91 14.24
C SER A 55 2.37 0.77 13.27
N GLN A 56 1.54 -0.28 13.23
CA GLN A 56 1.69 -1.37 12.26
C GLN A 56 1.43 -0.91 10.82
N TRP A 57 0.46 -0.03 10.60
CA TRP A 57 0.23 0.57 9.28
C TRP A 57 1.39 1.45 8.85
N ILE A 58 1.90 2.30 9.75
CA ILE A 58 3.08 3.13 9.50
C ILE A 58 4.29 2.26 9.13
N SER A 59 4.61 1.25 9.94
CA SER A 59 5.74 0.35 9.68
C SER A 59 5.63 -0.41 8.36
N ARG A 60 4.40 -0.65 7.86
CA ARG A 60 4.19 -1.25 6.53
C ARG A 60 4.53 -0.28 5.42
N LEU A 61 4.15 0.99 5.53
CA LEU A 61 4.48 2.01 4.53
C LEU A 61 5.98 2.32 4.47
N GLN A 62 6.70 2.15 5.57
CA GLN A 62 8.13 2.41 5.68
C GLN A 62 9.01 1.26 5.20
N ARG A 63 8.45 0.14 4.74
CA ARG A 63 9.28 -0.98 4.27
C ARG A 63 10.06 -0.54 3.03
N PRO A 64 11.39 -0.64 3.02
CA PRO A 64 12.21 -0.08 1.96
C PRO A 64 11.97 -0.73 0.59
N GLN A 65 11.54 -2.00 0.58
CA GLN A 65 11.21 -2.75 -0.64
C GLN A 65 9.77 -2.53 -1.12
N LEU A 66 8.94 -1.81 -0.36
CA LEU A 66 7.56 -1.53 -0.76
C LEU A 66 7.47 -0.14 -1.39
N HIS A 67 6.99 -0.13 -2.63
CA HIS A 67 6.63 1.07 -3.37
C HIS A 67 5.12 1.10 -3.54
N ILE A 68 4.46 2.04 -2.88
CA ILE A 68 3.01 2.16 -2.91
C ILE A 68 2.66 3.33 -3.82
N PHE A 69 1.82 3.05 -4.82
CA PHE A 69 1.26 4.05 -5.72
C PHE A 69 -0.22 4.21 -5.42
N VAL A 70 -0.69 5.44 -5.29
CA VAL A 70 -2.09 5.74 -4.99
C VAL A 70 -2.69 6.61 -6.07
N VAL A 71 -3.91 6.29 -6.45
CA VAL A 71 -4.70 7.12 -7.37
C VAL A 71 -5.55 8.05 -6.51
N VAL A 72 -5.34 9.35 -6.71
CA VAL A 72 -6.06 10.41 -6.01
C VAL A 72 -7.02 11.09 -6.99
N ALA A 73 -8.28 11.17 -6.61
CA ALA A 73 -9.32 11.90 -7.29
C ALA A 73 -9.44 13.31 -6.69
N TYR A 74 -9.37 14.32 -7.54
CA TYR A 74 -9.51 15.72 -7.19
C TYR A 74 -10.77 16.30 -7.82
N PHE A 75 -11.34 17.29 -7.14
CA PHE A 75 -12.40 18.10 -7.73
C PHE A 75 -11.88 18.83 -8.98
N PRO A 76 -12.74 19.05 -9.99
CA PRO A 76 -12.31 19.68 -11.24
C PRO A 76 -11.78 21.11 -11.04
N SER A 77 -12.21 21.79 -9.97
CA SER A 77 -11.73 23.12 -9.56
C SER A 77 -10.34 23.13 -8.91
N THR A 78 -9.79 21.98 -8.51
CA THR A 78 -8.47 21.92 -7.86
C THR A 78 -7.36 22.27 -8.84
N LEU A 79 -6.55 23.27 -8.47
CA LEU A 79 -5.41 23.73 -9.26
C LEU A 79 -4.30 22.65 -9.27
N PRO A 80 -3.50 22.53 -10.35
CA PRO A 80 -2.42 21.54 -10.42
C PRO A 80 -1.41 21.61 -9.27
N THR A 81 -1.15 22.81 -8.75
CA THR A 81 -0.25 23.06 -7.60
C THR A 81 -0.82 22.55 -6.27
N GLN A 82 -2.14 22.40 -6.18
CA GLN A 82 -2.86 21.90 -5.00
C GLN A 82 -3.16 20.39 -5.10
N GLN A 83 -2.79 19.73 -6.21
CA GLN A 83 -2.96 18.29 -6.39
C GLN A 83 -1.83 17.54 -5.69
N THR A 84 -1.85 17.62 -4.36
CA THR A 84 -0.96 16.88 -3.44
C THR A 84 -1.62 15.58 -3.00
N ILE A 85 -0.81 14.66 -2.49
CA ILE A 85 -1.25 13.30 -2.13
C ILE A 85 -2.31 13.28 -1.02
N ASP A 86 -2.31 14.31 -0.17
CA ASP A 86 -3.21 14.48 0.98
C ASP A 86 -4.52 15.20 0.62
N ALA A 87 -4.54 16.03 -0.42
CA ALA A 87 -5.63 16.97 -0.74
C ALA A 87 -6.86 16.39 -1.46
N GLY A 88 -6.80 15.16 -1.97
CA GLY A 88 -7.92 14.53 -2.69
C GLY A 88 -8.32 13.17 -2.13
N ASP A 89 -9.34 12.55 -2.72
CA ASP A 89 -9.85 11.25 -2.30
C ASP A 89 -9.04 10.12 -2.90
N TRP A 90 -8.58 9.19 -2.05
CA TRP A 90 -7.87 8.01 -2.55
C TRP A 90 -8.89 7.00 -3.03
N ILE A 91 -8.82 6.65 -4.31
CA ILE A 91 -9.78 5.74 -4.96
C ILE A 91 -9.17 4.40 -5.35
N GLY A 92 -7.85 4.28 -5.27
CA GLY A 92 -7.15 3.06 -5.64
C GLY A 92 -5.70 3.09 -5.17
N SER A 93 -5.13 1.92 -5.00
CA SER A 93 -3.71 1.77 -4.69
C SER A 93 -3.14 0.53 -5.37
N SER A 94 -1.87 0.60 -5.74
CA SER A 94 -1.07 -0.52 -6.19
C SER A 94 0.20 -0.60 -5.35
N THR A 95 0.61 -1.82 -5.01
CA THR A 95 1.81 -2.06 -4.21
C THR A 95 2.79 -2.84 -5.07
N LEU A 96 3.93 -2.25 -5.35
CA LEU A 96 5.07 -2.88 -6.00
C LEU A 96 6.08 -3.29 -4.93
N LEU A 97 6.55 -4.54 -5.00
CA LEU A 97 7.53 -5.10 -4.08
C LEU A 97 8.83 -5.37 -4.83
N GLY A 98 9.94 -4.84 -4.32
CA GLY A 98 11.26 -4.99 -4.92
C GLY A 98 12.16 -3.76 -4.66
N PRO A 99 13.31 -3.66 -5.33
CA PRO A 99 13.88 -4.64 -6.27
C PRO A 99 14.30 -5.93 -5.55
N PHE A 100 14.20 -7.06 -6.24
CA PHE A 100 14.70 -8.36 -5.79
C PHE A 100 15.93 -8.74 -6.60
N THR A 101 16.95 -9.29 -5.94
CA THR A 101 18.05 -9.98 -6.62
C THR A 101 17.64 -11.42 -6.96
N CYS A 102 18.31 -12.06 -7.92
CA CYS A 102 18.05 -13.47 -8.25
C CYS A 102 18.14 -14.39 -7.02
N SER A 103 19.07 -14.10 -6.09
CA SER A 103 19.18 -14.83 -4.82
C SER A 103 17.97 -14.69 -3.90
N ASN A 104 17.13 -13.66 -4.06
CA ASN A 104 15.87 -13.53 -3.31
C ASN A 104 14.75 -14.43 -3.84
N LEU A 105 14.91 -15.00 -5.04
CA LEU A 105 13.92 -15.85 -5.71
C LEU A 105 14.26 -17.34 -5.60
N GLU A 106 15.43 -17.70 -5.06
CA GLU A 106 15.80 -19.09 -4.83
C GLU A 106 14.90 -19.69 -3.75
N ILE A 107 13.97 -20.55 -4.17
CA ILE A 107 13.23 -21.42 -3.28
C ILE A 107 14.23 -22.46 -2.77
N ARG A 108 14.65 -22.34 -1.51
CA ARG A 108 15.45 -23.40 -0.88
C ARG A 108 14.64 -24.68 -0.92
N GLU A 109 15.13 -25.71 -1.62
CA GLU A 109 14.48 -27.03 -1.67
C GLU A 109 14.10 -27.44 -0.25
N SER A 110 12.80 -27.62 0.00
CA SER A 110 12.33 -28.20 1.24
C SER A 110 12.87 -29.64 1.27
N GLY A 111 13.81 -29.90 2.19
CA GLY A 111 14.60 -31.10 2.21
C GLY A 111 13.80 -32.37 1.96
N ALA A 112 14.22 -33.12 0.94
CA ALA A 112 13.88 -34.53 0.79
C ALA A 112 14.46 -35.27 2.01
N THR A 113 13.68 -35.40 3.09
CA THR A 113 13.98 -36.36 4.15
C THR A 113 13.80 -37.75 3.58
N GLY A 114 14.92 -38.41 3.31
CA GLY A 114 14.99 -39.76 2.78
C GLY A 114 14.33 -40.78 3.70
N TRP A 115 13.50 -41.63 3.13
CA TRP A 115 13.10 -42.89 3.72
C TRP A 115 14.24 -43.89 3.46
N ARG A 116 15.01 -44.22 4.50
CA ARG A 116 15.89 -45.39 4.49
C ARG A 116 15.01 -46.61 4.79
N THR A 117 14.92 -47.52 3.82
CA THR A 117 14.56 -48.93 4.02
C THR A 117 15.75 -49.72 4.54
#